data_AF-A0A9Q0G6B0-F1
#
_entry.id   AF-A0A9Q0G6B0-F1
#
_cell.length_a   1.000
_cell.length_b   1.000
_cell.length_c   1.000
_cell.angle_alpha   90.00
_cell.angle_beta   90.00
_cell.angle_gamma   90.00
#
_symmetry.space_group_name_H-M   'P 1'
#
loop_
_entity.id
_entity.type
_entity.pdbx_description
1 polymer ?
#
loop_
_entity_poly.entity_id
_entity_poly.type
_entity_poly.pdbx_seq_one_letter_code
_entity_poly.pdbx_strand_id
1 'polypeptide(L)'
;MMSNHGTRVIIYNLWEDDQGLLDFDSDPHDIQLRGVNQQLNDYYAIHVFCQSYAAILYLRLPAGFRIILRGLDVEHHNIVDDMMLSEKLRYRPQGADGVAKDDMAVAVTVGFVKDAEHIDLQGFNVYHKNRLIKVFCPFSPLISFLPFWRLWNSESSEGRGVIGNLLKF
;
A
#
# COMPACT_ATOMS: atom_id res chain seq x y z
N MET A 1 -29.35 1.70 -22.32
CA MET A 1 -29.98 1.24 -21.06
C MET A 1 -28.92 0.56 -20.22
N MET A 2 -28.38 1.22 -19.20
CA MET A 2 -27.56 0.57 -18.17
C MET A 2 -27.75 1.34 -16.87
N SER A 3 -28.84 1.07 -16.14
CA SER A 3 -28.96 1.53 -14.77
C SER A 3 -30.08 0.74 -14.09
N ASN A 4 -29.72 -0.29 -13.32
CA ASN A 4 -30.49 -0.78 -12.16
C ASN A 4 -29.78 -1.95 -11.45
N HIS A 5 -28.45 -2.00 -11.49
CA HIS A 5 -27.68 -3.00 -10.76
C HIS A 5 -26.64 -2.31 -9.89
N GLY A 6 -26.62 -2.66 -8.62
CA GLY A 6 -25.71 -2.11 -7.63
C GLY A 6 -25.90 -2.83 -6.30
N THR A 7 -24.87 -2.77 -5.47
CA THR A 7 -24.89 -3.33 -4.12
C THR A 7 -24.69 -2.20 -3.14
N ARG A 8 -25.56 -2.11 -2.13
CA ARG A 8 -25.37 -1.23 -0.99
C ARG A 8 -25.11 -2.08 0.23
N VAL A 9 -23.94 -1.94 0.82
CA VAL A 9 -23.58 -2.57 2.09
C VAL A 9 -23.67 -1.51 3.17
N ILE A 10 -24.38 -1.83 4.25
CA ILE A 10 -24.47 -0.98 5.44
C ILE A 10 -23.94 -1.81 6.60
N ILE A 11 -22.85 -1.34 7.20
CA ILE A 11 -22.24 -1.94 8.38
C ILE A 11 -22.61 -1.04 9.56
N TYR A 12 -23.15 -1.63 10.63
CA TYR A 12 -23.57 -0.95 11.85
C TYR A 12 -23.09 -1.76 13.06
N ASN A 13 -23.20 -1.18 14.25
CA ASN A 13 -22.59 -1.71 15.48
C ASN A 13 -21.08 -1.96 15.27
N LEU A 14 -20.38 -0.90 14.85
CA LEU A 14 -18.94 -0.93 14.67
C LEU A 14 -18.26 -1.31 15.99
N TRP A 15 -17.13 -1.98 15.89
CA TRP A 15 -16.31 -2.31 17.05
C TRP A 15 -15.72 -1.02 17.63
N GLU A 16 -16.10 -0.70 18.86
CA GLU A 16 -15.47 0.32 19.68
C GLU A 16 -14.72 -0.39 20.81
N ASP A 17 -13.41 -0.20 20.86
CA ASP A 17 -12.67 -0.41 22.11
C ASP A 17 -12.85 0.82 23.01
N ASP A 18 -12.22 0.83 24.19
CA ASP A 18 -12.31 1.95 25.15
C ASP A 18 -11.82 3.30 24.57
N GLN A 19 -11.21 3.31 23.38
CA GLN A 19 -10.66 4.49 22.70
C GLN A 19 -11.39 4.80 21.37
N GLY A 20 -12.23 3.88 20.88
CA GLY A 20 -12.87 3.90 19.56
C GLY A 20 -11.86 3.67 18.43
N LEU A 21 -11.96 2.60 17.65
CA LEU A 21 -10.93 2.26 16.66
C LEU A 21 -10.89 3.22 15.45
N LEU A 22 -12.06 3.67 14.99
CA LEU A 22 -12.22 4.52 13.82
C LEU A 22 -12.61 5.95 14.22
N ASP A 23 -11.94 6.92 13.63
CA ASP A 23 -12.25 8.34 13.75
C ASP A 23 -12.97 8.87 12.51
N PHE A 24 -14.10 9.50 12.74
CA PHE A 24 -14.91 10.15 11.70
C PHE A 24 -15.02 11.66 11.90
N ASP A 25 -14.47 12.17 13.00
CA ASP A 25 -14.70 13.53 13.48
C ASP A 25 -13.48 14.44 13.24
N SER A 26 -12.26 13.88 13.33
CA SER A 26 -11.02 14.67 13.16
C SER A 26 -10.85 15.25 11.77
N ASP A 27 -11.20 14.49 10.73
CA ASP A 27 -11.21 14.96 9.35
C ASP A 27 -12.58 14.69 8.70
N PRO A 28 -13.31 15.72 8.25
CA PRO A 28 -14.60 15.52 7.60
C PRO A 28 -14.53 14.71 6.31
N HIS A 29 -13.36 14.67 5.65
CA HIS A 29 -13.15 14.04 4.34
C HIS A 29 -12.43 12.69 4.39
N ASP A 30 -11.95 12.26 5.56
CA ASP A 30 -11.23 11.00 5.71
C ASP A 30 -11.82 10.14 6.83
N ILE A 31 -11.37 8.89 6.93
CA ILE A 31 -11.64 7.98 8.03
C ILE A 31 -10.28 7.57 8.57
N GLN A 32 -10.02 7.86 9.84
CA GLN A 32 -8.70 7.68 10.43
C GLN A 32 -8.74 6.58 11.50
N LEU A 33 -7.59 6.02 11.85
CA LEU A 33 -7.47 5.17 13.04
C LEU A 33 -7.16 6.04 14.26
N ARG A 34 -7.96 5.95 15.33
CA ARG A 34 -7.66 6.67 16.59
C ARG A 34 -6.47 6.02 17.30
N GLY A 35 -5.78 6.82 18.10
CA GLY A 35 -4.64 6.36 18.91
C GLY A 35 -3.33 6.20 18.14
N VAL A 36 -3.30 6.50 16.84
CA VAL A 36 -2.04 6.58 16.09
C VAL A 36 -1.53 8.03 16.12
N ASN A 37 -0.37 8.23 16.76
CA ASN A 37 0.24 9.57 16.97
C ASN A 37 0.33 10.37 15.67
N GLN A 38 -0.08 11.64 15.69
CA GLN A 38 -0.05 12.57 14.55
C GLN A 38 1.38 12.98 14.10
N GLN A 39 2.43 12.45 14.73
CA GLN A 39 3.84 12.67 14.35
C GLN A 39 4.33 11.64 13.33
N LEU A 40 3.45 11.22 12.42
CA LEU A 40 3.76 10.26 11.39
C LEU A 40 4.20 10.99 10.13
N ASN A 41 5.42 10.70 9.64
CA ASN A 41 5.83 11.09 8.29
C ASN A 41 4.80 10.58 7.26
N ASP A 42 4.70 11.26 6.10
CA ASP A 42 3.74 10.98 5.02
C ASP A 42 3.67 9.51 4.59
N TYR A 43 4.75 8.75 4.77
CA TYR A 43 4.79 7.31 4.46
C TYR A 43 4.07 6.42 5.46
N TYR A 44 4.00 6.82 6.73
CA TYR A 44 3.22 6.11 7.75
C TYR A 44 1.75 6.49 7.71
N ALA A 45 1.46 7.68 7.18
CA ALA A 45 0.13 8.22 6.99
C ALA A 45 -0.77 7.27 6.15
N ILE A 46 -0.19 6.51 5.21
CA ILE A 46 -0.89 5.51 4.39
C ILE A 46 -1.64 4.47 5.23
N HIS A 47 -1.12 4.12 6.40
CA HIS A 47 -1.74 3.12 7.28
C HIS A 47 -2.81 3.68 8.21
N VAL A 48 -2.82 5.00 8.40
CA VAL A 48 -3.72 5.69 9.32
C VAL A 48 -4.90 6.30 8.57
N PHE A 49 -4.65 6.81 7.38
CA PHE A 49 -5.63 7.51 6.55
C PHE A 49 -6.22 6.57 5.50
N CYS A 50 -7.53 6.35 5.58
CA CYS A 50 -8.25 5.48 4.65
C CYS A 50 -8.18 6.03 3.22
N GLN A 51 -8.17 7.35 3.04
CA GLN A 51 -8.02 8.00 1.74
C GLN A 51 -6.70 7.60 1.06
N SER A 52 -5.57 7.73 1.77
CA SER A 52 -4.24 7.37 1.25
C SER A 52 -4.13 5.88 0.95
N TYR A 53 -4.70 5.03 1.80
CA TYR A 53 -4.76 3.59 1.53
C TYR A 53 -5.59 3.26 0.29
N ALA A 54 -6.75 3.91 0.13
CA ALA A 54 -7.63 3.72 -1.02
C ALA A 54 -6.97 4.16 -2.35
N ALA A 55 -6.15 5.22 -2.32
CA ALA A 55 -5.42 5.74 -3.47
C ALA A 55 -4.45 4.72 -4.09
N ILE A 56 -3.79 3.90 -3.25
CA ILE A 56 -2.80 2.90 -3.67
C ILE A 56 -3.36 1.47 -3.75
N LEU A 57 -4.64 1.29 -3.43
CA LEU A 57 -5.26 -0.02 -3.23
C LEU A 57 -5.25 -0.90 -4.49
N TYR A 58 -5.27 -0.27 -5.64
CA TYR A 58 -5.17 -0.91 -6.94
C TYR A 58 -3.92 -0.44 -7.66
N LEU A 59 -3.23 -1.36 -8.34
CA LEU A 59 -2.09 -0.98 -9.16
C LEU A 59 -2.53 -0.11 -10.36
N ARG A 60 -3.70 -0.42 -10.94
CA ARG A 60 -4.34 0.36 -12.01
C ARG A 60 -5.85 0.35 -11.80
N LEU A 61 -6.50 1.52 -11.80
CA LEU A 61 -7.96 1.55 -11.78
C LEU A 61 -8.53 1.09 -13.14
N PRO A 62 -9.55 0.22 -13.15
CA PRO A 62 -10.32 -0.06 -14.36
C PRO A 62 -10.95 1.22 -14.93
N ALA A 63 -11.14 1.27 -16.24
CA ALA A 63 -11.77 2.41 -16.90
C ALA A 63 -13.17 2.68 -16.32
N GLY A 64 -13.41 3.92 -15.89
CA GLY A 64 -14.69 4.34 -15.29
C GLY A 64 -14.89 3.90 -13.83
N PHE A 65 -13.89 3.28 -13.21
CA PHE A 65 -13.93 2.99 -11.77
C PHE A 65 -13.45 4.20 -10.97
N ARG A 66 -14.20 4.59 -9.95
CA ARG A 66 -13.88 5.69 -9.04
C ARG A 66 -14.16 5.28 -7.61
N ILE A 67 -13.35 5.78 -6.69
CA ILE A 67 -13.54 5.57 -5.26
C ILE A 67 -13.90 6.92 -4.66
N ILE A 68 -15.07 7.01 -4.03
CA ILE A 68 -15.49 8.22 -3.34
C ILE A 68 -15.52 7.93 -1.85
N LEU A 69 -14.73 8.69 -1.10
CA LEU A 69 -14.70 8.63 0.36
C LEU A 69 -15.31 9.91 0.91
N ARG A 70 -16.31 9.79 1.80
CA ARG A 70 -16.97 10.95 2.45
C ARG A 70 -17.48 12.05 1.49
N GLY A 71 -17.72 11.71 0.22
CA GLY A 71 -18.17 12.64 -0.81
C GLY A 71 -17.06 13.26 -1.66
N LEU A 72 -15.78 13.01 -1.36
CA LEU A 72 -14.64 13.39 -2.18
C LEU A 72 -14.16 12.23 -3.05
N ASP A 73 -13.77 12.55 -4.28
CA ASP A 73 -13.11 11.59 -5.17
C ASP A 73 -11.69 11.33 -4.66
N VAL A 74 -11.32 10.06 -4.56
CA VAL A 74 -9.98 9.63 -4.17
C VAL A 74 -9.12 9.58 -5.42
N GLU A 75 -8.09 10.43 -5.46
CA GLU A 75 -7.13 10.42 -6.55
C GLU A 75 -6.31 9.11 -6.53
N HIS A 76 -6.28 8.42 -7.67
CA HIS A 76 -5.46 7.22 -7.80
C HIS A 76 -3.99 7.59 -7.80
N HIS A 77 -3.23 6.94 -6.94
CA HIS A 77 -1.80 7.20 -6.82
C HIS A 77 -1.01 5.92 -7.14
N ASN A 78 -0.18 6.01 -8.18
CA ASN A 78 0.70 4.92 -8.58
C ASN A 78 2.12 5.20 -8.11
N ILE A 79 2.57 4.38 -7.16
CA ILE A 79 3.87 4.51 -6.49
C ILE A 79 5.05 4.41 -7.48
N VAL A 80 4.87 3.78 -8.65
CA VAL A 80 5.91 3.76 -9.70
C VAL A 80 6.21 5.16 -10.24
N ASP A 81 5.23 6.06 -10.24
CA ASP A 81 5.39 7.41 -10.79
C ASP A 81 6.24 8.30 -9.86
N ASP A 82 6.32 7.95 -8.57
CA ASP A 82 7.16 8.59 -7.56
C ASP A 82 8.57 8.01 -7.47
N MET A 83 8.88 6.98 -8.27
CA MET A 83 10.21 6.40 -8.34
C MET A 83 11.11 7.17 -9.32
N MET A 84 12.32 7.51 -8.87
CA MET A 84 13.49 7.82 -9.69
C MET A 84 14.30 6.57 -9.99
N LEU A 85 15.01 6.56 -11.13
CA LEU A 85 15.91 5.48 -11.53
C LEU A 85 15.23 4.10 -11.47
N SER A 86 13.96 4.03 -11.91
CA SER A 86 13.18 2.81 -11.80
C SER A 86 13.61 1.75 -12.82
N GLU A 87 13.83 0.54 -12.32
CA GLU A 87 14.20 -0.63 -13.12
C GLU A 87 13.11 -1.69 -13.02
N LYS A 88 12.75 -2.28 -14.17
CA LYS A 88 11.77 -3.37 -14.25
C LYS A 88 12.48 -4.70 -14.39
N LEU A 89 12.41 -5.49 -13.34
CA LEU A 89 12.97 -6.83 -13.24
C LEU A 89 11.86 -7.87 -13.41
N ARG A 90 12.22 -9.07 -13.87
CA ARG A 90 11.34 -10.23 -13.91
C ARG A 90 11.88 -11.30 -12.99
N TYR A 91 11.15 -11.58 -11.91
CA TYR A 91 11.49 -12.67 -11.00
C TYR A 91 10.79 -13.96 -11.43
N ARG A 92 11.54 -15.05 -11.53
CA ARG A 92 11.01 -16.39 -11.81
C ARG A 92 11.19 -17.25 -10.57
N PRO A 93 10.12 -17.60 -9.84
CA PRO A 93 10.21 -18.49 -8.70
C PRO A 93 10.60 -19.89 -9.17
N GLN A 94 11.61 -20.48 -8.54
CA GLN A 94 11.90 -21.90 -8.71
C GLN A 94 10.90 -22.69 -7.84
N GLY A 95 10.15 -23.61 -8.45
CA GLY A 95 9.21 -24.45 -7.73
C GLY A 95 9.92 -25.38 -6.73
N ALA A 96 9.22 -25.77 -5.66
CA ALA A 96 9.76 -26.67 -4.62
C ALA A 96 10.23 -28.05 -5.15
N ASP A 97 9.83 -28.42 -6.37
CA ASP A 97 10.16 -29.70 -7.01
C ASP A 97 11.07 -29.56 -8.25
N GLY A 98 11.74 -28.41 -8.44
CA GLY A 98 12.61 -28.20 -9.61
C GLY A 98 11.88 -28.09 -10.96
N VAL A 99 10.56 -28.25 -10.98
CA VAL A 99 9.71 -27.96 -12.14
C VAL A 99 9.46 -26.46 -12.18
N ALA A 100 10.24 -25.75 -12.99
CA ALA A 100 9.93 -24.38 -13.36
C ALA A 100 8.55 -24.38 -14.06
N LYS A 101 7.54 -23.75 -13.43
CA LYS A 101 6.34 -23.36 -14.16
C LYS A 101 6.73 -22.17 -15.03
N ASP A 102 6.99 -22.43 -16.31
CA ASP A 102 7.47 -21.46 -17.31
C ASP A 102 6.60 -20.20 -17.38
N ASP A 103 5.34 -20.30 -16.96
CA ASP A 103 4.34 -19.22 -17.00
C ASP A 103 4.29 -18.30 -15.75
N MET A 104 5.02 -18.59 -14.67
CA MET A 104 4.94 -17.80 -13.42
C MET A 104 6.07 -16.76 -13.34
N ALA A 105 6.12 -15.79 -14.24
CA ALA A 105 7.02 -14.63 -14.09
C ALA A 105 6.34 -13.50 -13.30
N VAL A 106 6.97 -13.05 -12.22
CA VAL A 106 6.52 -11.91 -11.40
C VAL A 106 7.23 -10.66 -11.90
N ALA A 107 6.48 -9.61 -12.21
CA ALA A 107 7.05 -8.32 -12.57
C ALA A 107 7.41 -7.57 -11.28
N VAL A 108 8.66 -7.11 -11.19
CA VAL A 108 9.17 -6.34 -10.07
C VAL A 108 9.63 -5.00 -10.62
N THR A 109 9.15 -3.90 -10.05
CA THR A 109 9.69 -2.57 -10.33
C THR A 109 10.41 -2.10 -9.08
N VAL A 110 11.68 -1.71 -9.19
CA VAL A 110 12.46 -1.17 -8.06
C VAL A 110 12.96 0.20 -8.46
N GLY A 111 12.94 1.16 -7.54
CA GLY A 111 13.48 2.49 -7.78
C GLY A 111 13.74 3.23 -6.47
N PHE A 112 14.23 4.45 -6.59
CA PHE A 112 14.47 5.33 -5.46
C PHE A 112 13.34 6.34 -5.32
N VAL A 113 12.93 6.68 -4.11
CA VAL A 113 11.97 7.77 -3.89
C VAL A 113 12.57 9.11 -4.32
N LYS A 114 11.79 9.97 -5.00
CA LYS A 114 12.23 11.31 -5.45
C LYS A 114 12.77 12.22 -4.34
N ASP A 115 12.24 12.10 -3.13
CA ASP A 115 12.61 12.91 -1.96
C ASP A 115 13.47 12.14 -0.93
N ALA A 116 14.25 11.16 -1.39
CA ALA A 116 15.04 10.26 -0.53
C ALA A 116 16.19 10.91 0.27
N GLU A 117 16.43 12.22 0.16
CA GLU A 117 17.50 12.89 0.92
C GLU A 117 17.27 12.89 2.45
N HIS A 118 16.02 12.74 2.92
CA HIS A 118 15.69 12.88 4.34
C HIS A 118 14.94 11.69 4.98
N ILE A 119 14.68 10.59 4.26
CA ILE A 119 13.84 9.51 4.79
C ILE A 119 14.43 8.11 4.53
N ASP A 120 14.68 7.37 5.61
CA ASP A 120 15.15 5.97 5.61
C ASP A 120 14.02 4.98 5.28
N LEU A 121 13.46 5.09 4.07
CA LEU A 121 12.40 4.20 3.59
C LEU A 121 12.98 3.07 2.76
N GLN A 122 12.58 1.83 3.09
CA GLN A 122 12.99 0.66 2.33
C GLN A 122 11.97 -0.47 2.38
N GLY A 123 11.33 -0.79 1.25
CA GLY A 123 10.54 -2.01 1.16
C GLY A 123 9.68 -2.13 -0.10
N PHE A 124 8.80 -3.14 -0.09
CA PHE A 124 8.02 -3.52 -1.27
C PHE A 124 6.53 -3.51 -1.02
N ASN A 125 5.77 -2.96 -1.97
CA ASN A 125 4.33 -3.16 -2.04
C ASN A 125 4.02 -4.35 -2.93
N VAL A 126 3.25 -5.30 -2.41
CA VAL A 126 2.92 -6.54 -3.10
C VAL A 126 1.48 -6.48 -3.56
N TYR A 127 1.29 -6.56 -4.87
CA TYR A 127 0.00 -6.62 -5.53
C TYR A 127 -0.25 -8.03 -6.06
N HIS A 128 -1.49 -8.50 -5.90
CA HIS A 128 -1.97 -9.73 -6.51
C HIS A 128 -3.27 -9.45 -7.26
N LYS A 129 -3.33 -9.83 -8.54
CA LYS A 129 -4.51 -9.60 -9.40
C LYS A 129 -5.02 -8.16 -9.32
N ASN A 130 -4.11 -7.19 -9.47
CA ASN A 130 -4.38 -5.75 -9.40
C ASN A 130 -4.79 -5.22 -8.00
N ARG A 131 -4.79 -6.03 -6.95
CA ARG A 131 -5.13 -5.62 -5.58
C ARG A 131 -3.90 -5.63 -4.67
N LEU A 132 -3.73 -4.56 -3.90
CA LEU A 132 -2.70 -4.48 -2.88
C LEU A 132 -2.95 -5.50 -1.76
N ILE A 133 -1.96 -6.35 -1.50
CA ILE A 133 -2.01 -7.39 -0.45
C ILE A 133 -1.15 -6.98 0.74
N LYS A 134 0.02 -6.41 0.48
CA LYS A 134 0.95 -6.01 1.52
C LYS A 134 1.57 -4.67 1.18
N VAL A 135 1.46 -3.72 2.11
CA VAL A 135 2.06 -2.39 2.03
C VAL A 135 3.36 -2.38 2.82
N PHE A 136 4.35 -1.63 2.33
CA PHE A 136 5.55 -1.35 3.09
C PHE A 136 5.25 -0.37 4.24
N CYS A 137 5.56 -0.76 5.47
CA CYS A 137 5.46 0.10 6.65
C CYS A 137 6.84 0.11 7.36
N PRO A 138 7.54 1.26 7.45
CA PRO A 138 8.90 1.28 8.00
C PRO A 138 8.97 1.04 9.52
N PHE A 139 7.89 1.31 10.27
CA PHE A 139 7.84 1.36 11.73
C PHE A 139 6.37 1.37 12.16
N SER A 140 5.82 0.20 12.47
CA SER A 140 4.63 0.12 13.32
C SER A 140 4.91 -0.86 14.44
N PRO A 141 5.18 -0.39 15.68
CA PRO A 141 5.32 -1.28 16.83
C PRO A 141 3.98 -1.97 17.18
N LEU A 142 2.84 -1.45 16.72
CA LEU A 142 1.52 -2.04 16.95
C LEU A 142 1.22 -3.25 16.04
N ILE A 143 1.97 -3.45 14.95
CA ILE A 143 1.77 -4.55 14.00
C ILE A 143 3.01 -5.47 13.99
N SER A 144 3.46 -5.84 15.19
CA SER A 144 4.60 -6.76 15.38
C SER A 144 4.34 -8.23 14.95
N PHE A 145 3.15 -8.52 14.42
CA PHE A 145 2.73 -9.88 14.02
C PHE A 145 2.77 -10.15 12.51
N LEU A 146 3.05 -9.15 11.67
CA LEU A 146 3.29 -9.38 10.25
C LEU A 146 4.81 -9.42 10.02
N PRO A 147 5.34 -10.47 9.36
CA PRO A 147 6.78 -10.61 9.15
C PRO A 147 7.27 -9.38 8.40
N PHE A 148 8.13 -8.61 9.06
CA PHE A 148 8.80 -7.44 8.52
C PHE A 148 9.59 -7.86 7.27
N TRP A 149 9.38 -7.17 6.15
CA TRP A 149 10.20 -7.33 4.94
C TRP A 149 11.17 -6.16 4.83
N ARG A 150 11.95 -5.93 5.89
CA ARG A 150 13.19 -5.16 5.75
C ARG A 150 14.17 -6.07 5.03
N LEU A 151 14.27 -5.92 3.72
CA LEU A 151 15.05 -6.82 2.86
C LEU A 151 16.56 -6.63 3.01
N TRP A 152 16.99 -5.52 3.65
CA TRP A 152 18.39 -5.21 3.87
C TRP A 152 18.60 -4.69 5.29
N ASN A 153 19.41 -5.39 6.08
CA ASN A 153 19.96 -4.90 7.34
C ASN A 153 21.45 -4.69 7.11
N SER A 154 21.84 -3.49 6.67
CA SER A 154 23.23 -3.03 6.81
C SER A 154 23.30 -2.03 7.96
N GLU A 155 24.35 -2.10 8.76
CA GLU A 155 24.72 -1.07 9.74
C GLU A 155 25.21 0.22 9.06
N SER A 156 25.27 0.25 7.72
CA SER A 156 25.65 1.38 6.86
C SER A 156 24.43 2.01 6.17
N SER A 157 24.60 3.23 5.64
CA SER A 157 23.60 4.00 4.88
C SER A 157 23.22 3.41 3.50
N GLU A 158 23.63 2.19 3.19
CA GLU A 158 23.36 1.52 1.92
C GLU A 158 21.90 1.05 1.84
N GLY A 159 21.21 1.36 0.73
CA GLY A 159 19.83 0.93 0.48
C GLY A 159 18.73 1.88 1.00
N ARG A 160 19.08 3.07 1.49
CA ARG A 160 18.11 4.12 1.84
C ARG A 160 17.35 4.60 0.61
N GLY A 161 16.03 4.76 0.75
CA GLY A 161 15.14 5.26 -0.29
C GLY A 161 14.73 4.22 -1.34
N VAL A 162 15.14 2.95 -1.22
CA VAL A 162 14.78 1.91 -2.19
C VAL A 162 13.36 1.42 -1.95
N ILE A 163 12.48 1.71 -2.89
CA ILE A 163 11.10 1.20 -2.90
C ILE A 163 10.91 0.26 -4.08
N GLY A 164 10.07 -0.76 -3.86
CA GLY A 164 9.71 -1.69 -4.92
C GLY A 164 8.23 -1.99 -4.98
N ASN A 165 7.77 -2.34 -6.17
CA ASN A 165 6.42 -2.84 -6.41
C ASN A 165 6.53 -4.24 -7.03
N LEU A 166 5.89 -5.22 -6.40
CA LEU A 166 5.81 -6.60 -6.84
C LEU A 166 4.42 -6.87 -7.37
N LEU A 167 4.31 -7.22 -8.65
CA LEU A 167 3.06 -7.63 -9.27
C LEU A 167 3.07 -9.13 -9.54
N LYS A 168 2.24 -9.85 -8.79
CA LYS A 168 1.93 -11.25 -9.05
C LYS A 168 0.64 -11.36 -9.89
N PHE A 169 0.79 -11.85 -11.11
CA PHE A 169 -0.33 -12.19 -12.00
C PHE A 169 -1.19 -13.33 -11.41
#